data_AF-A0A5J4VU01-F1
#
_entry.id   AF-A0A5J4VU01-F1
#
_cell.length_a   1.000
_cell.length_b   1.000
_cell.length_c   1.000
_cell.angle_alpha   90.00
_cell.angle_beta   90.00
_cell.angle_gamma   90.00
#
_symmetry.space_group_name_H-M   'P 1'
#
loop_
_entity.id
_entity.type
_entity.pdbx_description
1 polymer ?
#
loop_
_entity_poly.entity_id
_entity_poly.type
_entity_poly.pdbx_seq_one_letter_code
_entity_poly.pdbx_strand_id
1 'polypeptide(L)'
;MTKYKIENGLETKELVQNRVIAPNTAIRETKNNQQVTLKYEVVNDWENVSHLASLREILDKWNIDIEMSYKDYAQQQHDRIYGVQINDEGTIEQMNDELAQACVDELKNLDIYNYPQPINMEVSLLSIFCGLYGITDESIRAEGIGNICKFNKLSANVDKNYGQASSNDQRKPNPWILTKILRYHNKDYYEQIIKPLLKKNFEAKKKEIQILINQTLIPNKIDLQDGFTLLDMQEKAANGEYENEEQIVMELTRLLVYYEGETEDIYAIKGYDSICDTQVLYHKLEGTVYKQLEKININFKNKKTDEKIDDKKESKQLTAKHIFKKYSFKMDIRKLPIFNQKIMI
;
A
#
# COMPACT_ATOMS: atom_id res chain seq x y z
N MET A 1 -17.53 -2.12 -15.59
CA MET A 1 -17.94 -2.06 -17.01
C MET A 1 -19.30 -2.73 -17.11
N THR A 2 -20.33 -2.04 -17.59
CA THR A 2 -21.67 -2.61 -17.76
C THR A 2 -21.64 -3.56 -18.96
N LYS A 3 -21.91 -4.85 -18.77
CA LYS A 3 -21.85 -5.86 -19.85
C LYS A 3 -23.26 -6.14 -20.37
N TYR A 4 -23.36 -6.26 -21.69
CA TYR A 4 -24.59 -6.52 -22.42
C TYR A 4 -24.70 -8.00 -22.82
N LYS A 5 -25.92 -8.52 -22.94
CA LYS A 5 -26.15 -9.94 -23.26
C LYS A 5 -25.85 -10.20 -24.73
N ILE A 6 -25.08 -11.23 -25.04
CA ILE A 6 -24.76 -11.62 -26.42
C ILE A 6 -25.65 -12.80 -26.83
N GLU A 7 -26.40 -12.64 -27.91
CA GLU A 7 -27.17 -13.72 -28.54
C GLU A 7 -26.76 -13.82 -30.01
N ASN A 8 -26.48 -15.05 -30.48
CA ASN A 8 -26.03 -15.32 -31.86
C ASN A 8 -24.83 -14.46 -32.31
N GLY A 9 -23.93 -14.14 -31.37
CA GLY A 9 -22.73 -13.33 -31.65
C GLY A 9 -22.95 -11.81 -31.73
N LEU A 10 -24.14 -11.31 -31.38
CA LEU A 10 -24.46 -9.88 -31.37
C LEU A 10 -24.82 -9.40 -29.96
N GLU A 11 -24.26 -8.25 -29.55
CA GLU A 11 -24.59 -7.58 -28.30
C GLU A 11 -26.01 -7.00 -28.33
N THR A 12 -26.82 -7.33 -27.33
CA THR A 12 -28.19 -6.83 -27.17
C THR A 12 -28.22 -5.65 -26.19
N LYS A 13 -29.36 -4.96 -26.03
CA LYS A 13 -29.49 -3.87 -25.03
C LYS A 13 -29.77 -4.35 -23.61
N GLU A 14 -29.92 -5.67 -23.38
CA GLU A 14 -30.13 -6.23 -22.05
C GLU A 14 -28.81 -6.24 -21.26
N LEU A 15 -28.84 -5.70 -20.03
CA LEU A 15 -27.71 -5.75 -19.10
C LEU A 15 -27.59 -7.15 -18.48
N VAL A 16 -26.39 -7.71 -18.52
CA VAL A 16 -26.07 -8.97 -17.84
C VAL A 16 -25.64 -8.66 -16.41
N GLN A 17 -26.47 -9.04 -15.45
CA GLN A 17 -26.04 -9.20 -14.06
C GLN A 17 -25.57 -10.63 -13.84
N ASN A 18 -24.26 -10.84 -13.75
CA ASN A 18 -23.72 -12.10 -13.28
C ASN A 18 -24.05 -12.24 -11.79
N ARG A 19 -24.79 -13.28 -11.41
CA ARG A 19 -25.17 -13.55 -10.02
C ARG A 19 -24.52 -14.84 -9.55
N VAL A 20 -23.95 -14.82 -8.36
CA VAL A 20 -23.48 -16.02 -7.65
C VAL A 20 -24.65 -16.53 -6.81
N ILE A 21 -25.11 -17.75 -7.10
CA ILE A 21 -26.28 -18.36 -6.47
C ILE A 21 -25.87 -19.74 -5.96
N ALA A 22 -26.36 -20.13 -4.78
CA ALA A 22 -26.10 -21.45 -4.23
C ALA A 22 -26.75 -22.57 -5.08
N PRO A 23 -26.15 -23.77 -5.13
CA PRO A 23 -26.72 -24.96 -5.77
C PRO A 23 -28.21 -25.17 -5.45
N ASN A 24 -29.00 -25.58 -6.44
CA ASN A 24 -30.41 -25.97 -6.28
C ASN A 24 -31.33 -24.87 -5.73
N THR A 25 -30.92 -23.60 -5.84
CA THR A 25 -31.74 -22.47 -5.41
C THR A 25 -32.71 -22.05 -6.52
N ALA A 26 -33.93 -21.69 -6.14
CA ALA A 26 -34.89 -21.05 -7.03
C ALA A 26 -35.00 -19.56 -6.70
N ILE A 27 -34.88 -18.70 -7.70
CA ILE A 27 -35.08 -17.26 -7.55
C ILE A 27 -36.33 -16.85 -8.30
N ARG A 28 -37.17 -16.02 -7.66
CA ARG A 28 -38.32 -15.39 -8.30
C ARG A 28 -37.90 -14.03 -8.82
N GLU A 29 -38.12 -13.79 -10.11
CA GLU A 29 -37.85 -12.51 -10.75
C GLU A 29 -39.07 -12.05 -11.53
N THR A 30 -39.26 -10.74 -11.60
CA THR A 30 -40.32 -10.16 -12.44
C THR A 30 -39.68 -9.68 -13.74
N LYS A 31 -39.91 -10.40 -14.83
CA LYS A 31 -39.53 -9.97 -16.19
C LYS A 31 -40.78 -9.57 -16.95
N ASN A 32 -40.78 -8.39 -17.57
CA ASN A 32 -41.90 -7.88 -18.39
C ASN A 32 -43.27 -7.98 -17.68
N ASN A 33 -43.35 -7.53 -16.42
CA ASN A 33 -44.56 -7.61 -15.57
C ASN A 33 -45.11 -9.03 -15.31
N GLN A 34 -44.33 -10.09 -15.59
CA GLN A 34 -44.66 -11.46 -15.24
C GLN A 34 -43.63 -12.02 -14.26
N GLN A 35 -44.11 -12.69 -13.22
CA GLN A 35 -43.25 -13.30 -12.20
C GLN A 35 -42.80 -14.69 -12.68
N VAL A 36 -41.51 -14.82 -12.97
CA VAL A 36 -40.88 -16.06 -13.45
C VAL A 36 -40.01 -16.61 -12.33
N THR A 37 -40.14 -17.91 -12.05
CA THR A 37 -39.24 -18.60 -11.11
C THR A 37 -38.14 -19.30 -11.91
N LEU A 38 -36.90 -18.84 -11.75
CA LEU A 38 -35.72 -19.46 -12.33
C LEU A 38 -35.19 -20.48 -11.32
N LYS A 39 -35.16 -21.76 -11.71
CA LYS A 39 -34.53 -22.83 -10.94
C LYS A 39 -33.12 -23.05 -11.47
N TYR A 40 -32.13 -22.96 -10.60
CA TYR A 40 -30.74 -23.19 -10.94
C TYR A 40 -30.34 -24.60 -10.49
N GLU A 41 -30.14 -25.48 -11.44
CA GLU A 41 -29.59 -26.82 -11.21
C GLU A 41 -28.07 -26.75 -11.19
N VAL A 42 -27.44 -27.72 -10.52
CA VAL A 42 -25.97 -27.85 -10.54
C VAL A 42 -25.56 -28.30 -11.94
N VAL A 43 -25.07 -27.34 -12.74
CA VAL A 43 -24.67 -27.61 -14.14
C VAL A 43 -23.34 -28.37 -14.21
N ASN A 44 -22.53 -28.35 -13.15
CA ASN A 44 -21.22 -29.01 -13.13
C ASN A 44 -20.97 -29.72 -11.79
N ASP A 45 -20.57 -30.98 -11.90
CA ASP A 45 -20.11 -31.87 -10.83
C ASP A 45 -18.70 -31.47 -10.33
N TRP A 46 -18.47 -30.16 -10.10
CA TRP A 46 -17.16 -29.61 -9.70
C TRP A 46 -16.62 -30.21 -8.41
N GLU A 47 -17.50 -30.69 -7.53
CA GLU A 47 -17.15 -31.42 -6.31
C GLU A 47 -16.39 -32.74 -6.61
N ASN A 48 -16.59 -33.30 -7.80
CA ASN A 48 -15.95 -34.53 -8.29
C ASN A 48 -14.79 -34.30 -9.27
N VAL A 49 -14.44 -33.04 -9.59
CA VAL A 49 -13.38 -32.74 -10.56
C VAL A 49 -12.01 -32.85 -9.89
N SER A 50 -11.26 -33.91 -10.21
CA SER A 50 -9.93 -34.20 -9.65
C SER A 50 -8.82 -33.21 -10.06
N HIS A 51 -9.09 -32.32 -11.01
CA HIS A 51 -8.17 -31.27 -11.46
C HIS A 51 -8.86 -29.91 -11.39
N LEU A 52 -8.56 -29.14 -10.35
CA LEU A 52 -9.03 -27.75 -10.24
C LEU A 52 -8.55 -26.99 -11.47
N ALA A 53 -9.49 -26.57 -12.32
CA ALA A 53 -9.20 -25.67 -13.44
C ALA A 53 -8.51 -24.41 -12.89
N SER A 54 -7.50 -23.92 -13.58
CA SER A 54 -6.82 -22.70 -13.15
C SER A 54 -7.82 -21.54 -13.08
N LEU A 55 -7.57 -20.55 -12.21
CA LEU A 55 -8.44 -19.37 -12.09
C LEU A 55 -8.66 -18.71 -13.47
N ARG A 56 -7.65 -18.74 -14.35
CA ARG A 56 -7.76 -18.22 -15.72
C ARG A 56 -8.77 -19.01 -16.56
N GLU A 57 -8.72 -20.33 -16.53
CA GLU A 57 -9.69 -21.18 -17.25
C GLU A 57 -11.12 -21.02 -16.72
N ILE A 58 -11.28 -20.79 -15.41
CA ILE A 58 -12.59 -20.50 -14.80
C ILE A 58 -13.13 -19.16 -15.31
N LEU A 59 -12.29 -18.12 -15.31
CA LEU A 59 -12.68 -16.77 -15.76
C LEU A 59 -12.95 -16.72 -17.28
N ASP A 60 -12.14 -17.41 -18.08
CA ASP A 60 -12.33 -17.53 -19.53
C ASP A 60 -13.65 -18.26 -19.85
N LYS A 61 -13.97 -19.36 -19.13
CA LYS A 61 -15.26 -20.05 -19.25
C LYS A 61 -16.45 -19.19 -18.82
N TRP A 62 -16.25 -18.26 -17.90
CA TRP A 62 -17.28 -17.31 -17.46
C TRP A 62 -17.35 -16.06 -18.35
N ASN A 63 -16.56 -16.01 -19.43
CA ASN A 63 -16.44 -14.86 -20.33
C ASN A 63 -16.09 -13.56 -19.57
N ILE A 64 -15.28 -13.70 -18.53
CA ILE A 64 -14.74 -12.62 -17.72
C ILE A 64 -13.31 -12.37 -18.16
N ASP A 65 -13.17 -11.43 -19.10
CA ASP A 65 -11.87 -10.90 -19.46
C ASP A 65 -11.34 -10.00 -18.33
N ILE A 66 -10.15 -10.35 -17.81
CA ILE A 66 -9.39 -9.57 -16.82
C ILE A 66 -8.21 -8.84 -17.46
N GLU A 67 -8.03 -8.93 -18.77
CA GLU A 67 -6.98 -8.20 -19.49
C GLU A 67 -7.34 -6.71 -19.55
N MET A 68 -6.99 -6.02 -18.47
CA MET A 68 -6.74 -4.60 -18.53
C MET A 68 -5.48 -4.40 -19.37
N SER A 69 -5.54 -3.55 -20.39
CA SER A 69 -4.33 -3.22 -21.16
C SER A 69 -3.26 -2.68 -20.20
N TYR A 70 -1.99 -3.01 -20.42
CA TYR A 70 -0.90 -2.51 -19.57
C TYR A 70 -0.93 -0.98 -19.45
N LYS A 71 -1.36 -0.30 -20.52
CA LYS A 71 -1.52 1.16 -20.55
C LYS A 71 -2.62 1.63 -19.59
N ASP A 72 -3.78 0.98 -19.58
CA ASP A 72 -4.88 1.32 -18.68
C ASP A 72 -4.57 0.96 -17.23
N TYR A 73 -3.82 -0.13 -17.02
CA TYR A 73 -3.33 -0.51 -15.70
C TYR A 73 -2.30 0.49 -15.17
N ALA A 74 -1.31 0.89 -15.99
CA ALA A 74 -0.32 1.88 -15.62
C ALA A 74 -0.96 3.24 -15.35
N GLN A 75 -1.93 3.66 -16.17
CA GLN A 75 -2.68 4.89 -15.96
C GLN A 75 -3.51 4.83 -14.68
N GLN A 76 -4.22 3.72 -14.42
CA GLN A 76 -4.95 3.55 -13.16
C GLN A 76 -4.03 3.48 -11.96
N GLN A 77 -2.84 2.89 -12.06
CA GLN A 77 -1.85 2.92 -10.98
C GLN A 77 -1.42 4.37 -10.72
N HIS A 78 -1.08 5.14 -11.75
CA HIS A 78 -0.79 6.57 -11.62
C HIS A 78 -1.95 7.38 -11.01
N ASP A 79 -3.20 7.11 -11.41
CA ASP A 79 -4.37 7.80 -10.89
C ASP A 79 -4.76 7.32 -9.47
N ARG A 80 -4.46 6.06 -9.10
CA ARG A 80 -4.66 5.49 -7.77
C ARG A 80 -3.61 5.96 -6.76
N ILE A 81 -2.38 6.25 -7.20
CA ILE A 81 -1.29 6.76 -6.35
C ILE A 81 -1.73 8.04 -5.62
N TYR A 82 -2.49 8.92 -6.28
CA TYR A 82 -3.04 10.14 -5.67
C TYR A 82 -4.33 9.92 -4.87
N GLY A 83 -4.91 8.73 -4.93
CA GLY A 83 -6.21 8.38 -4.36
C GLY A 83 -6.14 7.48 -3.14
N VAL A 84 -4.95 7.16 -2.62
CA VAL A 84 -4.79 6.46 -1.34
C VAL A 84 -5.23 7.43 -0.24
N GLN A 85 -6.42 7.18 0.29
CA GLN A 85 -7.12 8.02 1.26
C GLN A 85 -7.34 7.28 2.58
N ILE A 86 -6.80 6.07 2.68
CA ILE A 86 -6.86 5.18 3.83
C ILE A 86 -5.40 4.82 4.15
N ASN A 87 -4.97 5.05 5.38
CA ASN A 87 -3.63 4.67 5.84
C ASN A 87 -3.55 3.18 6.21
N ASP A 88 -2.34 2.72 6.56
CA ASP A 88 -2.08 1.31 6.89
C ASP A 88 -2.87 0.84 8.12
N GLU A 89 -3.28 1.76 9.00
CA GLU A 89 -4.17 1.50 10.14
C GLU A 89 -5.66 1.41 9.75
N GLY A 90 -6.00 1.57 8.47
CA GLY A 90 -7.38 1.51 7.99
C GLY A 90 -8.21 2.76 8.28
N THR A 91 -7.58 3.86 8.70
CA THR A 91 -8.24 5.14 8.97
C THR A 91 -8.19 6.07 7.77
N ILE A 92 -9.21 6.92 7.62
CA ILE A 92 -9.27 7.89 6.52
C ILE A 92 -8.27 8.99 6.82
N GLU A 93 -7.37 9.22 5.87
CA GLU A 93 -6.35 10.24 5.99
C GLU A 93 -6.98 11.63 6.03
N GLN A 94 -6.43 12.53 6.84
CA GLN A 94 -6.93 13.89 6.93
C GLN A 94 -6.67 14.66 5.61
N MET A 95 -7.65 15.45 5.22
CA MET A 95 -7.55 16.38 4.10
C MET A 95 -6.89 17.67 4.58
N ASN A 96 -5.94 18.21 3.82
CA ASN A 96 -5.31 19.49 4.16
C ASN A 96 -6.25 20.68 3.86
N ASP A 97 -6.03 21.79 4.55
CA ASP A 97 -6.93 22.95 4.50
C ASP A 97 -6.97 23.62 3.11
N GLU A 98 -5.85 23.65 2.39
CA GLU A 98 -5.77 24.21 1.02
C GLU A 98 -6.68 23.42 0.05
N LEU A 99 -6.65 22.09 0.11
CA LEU A 99 -7.50 21.22 -0.70
C LEU A 99 -8.96 21.25 -0.23
N ALA A 100 -9.19 21.33 1.08
CA ALA A 100 -10.52 21.43 1.67
C ALA A 100 -11.22 22.72 1.24
N GLN A 101 -10.52 23.86 1.32
CA GLN A 101 -11.02 25.15 0.86
C GLN A 101 -11.30 25.12 -0.65
N ALA A 102 -10.35 24.64 -1.46
CA ALA A 102 -10.55 24.53 -2.91
C ALA A 102 -11.76 23.64 -3.27
N CYS A 103 -12.07 22.64 -2.44
CA CYS A 103 -13.30 21.87 -2.59
C CYS A 103 -14.54 22.69 -2.23
N VAL A 104 -14.54 23.35 -1.07
CA VAL A 104 -15.67 24.15 -0.55
C VAL A 104 -16.02 25.33 -1.47
N ASP A 105 -15.03 26.02 -2.03
CA ASP A 105 -15.19 27.16 -2.94
C ASP A 105 -15.95 26.78 -4.23
N GLU A 106 -15.83 25.52 -4.63
CA GLU A 106 -16.42 24.98 -5.86
C GLU A 106 -17.59 24.02 -5.61
N LEU A 107 -18.07 23.91 -4.36
CA LEU A 107 -19.36 23.29 -4.05
C LEU A 107 -20.52 24.24 -4.41
N LYS A 108 -20.62 24.58 -5.69
CA LYS A 108 -21.64 25.47 -6.25
C LYS A 108 -22.17 24.92 -7.58
N ASN A 109 -23.35 25.37 -7.96
CA ASN A 109 -24.04 24.99 -9.21
C ASN A 109 -24.33 23.49 -9.34
N LEU A 110 -24.41 22.75 -8.23
CA LEU A 110 -24.77 21.33 -8.22
C LEU A 110 -26.30 21.16 -8.11
N ASP A 111 -26.83 20.15 -8.80
CA ASP A 111 -28.18 19.64 -8.56
C ASP A 111 -28.11 18.57 -7.46
N ILE A 112 -28.71 18.87 -6.30
CA ILE A 112 -28.61 18.03 -5.09
C ILE A 112 -29.92 17.27 -4.85
N TYR A 113 -29.77 15.95 -4.69
CA TYR A 113 -30.87 15.00 -4.50
C TYR A 113 -30.80 14.31 -3.14
N ASN A 114 -31.91 13.69 -2.73
CA ASN A 114 -32.03 13.05 -1.42
C ASN A 114 -31.60 11.57 -1.42
N TYR A 115 -31.64 10.92 -2.60
CA TYR A 115 -31.41 9.47 -2.70
C TYR A 115 -29.97 9.14 -3.07
N PRO A 116 -29.42 8.03 -2.55
CA PRO A 116 -28.08 7.59 -2.91
C PRO A 116 -28.10 6.98 -4.31
N GLN A 117 -27.79 7.79 -5.31
CA GLN A 117 -27.35 7.31 -6.61
C GLN A 117 -25.82 7.27 -6.68
N PRO A 118 -25.25 6.56 -7.67
CA PRO A 118 -23.84 6.71 -7.99
C PRO A 118 -23.46 8.19 -8.15
N ILE A 119 -22.35 8.60 -7.54
CA ILE A 119 -21.92 10.01 -7.50
C ILE A 119 -21.77 10.61 -8.91
N ASN A 120 -21.46 9.81 -9.92
CA ASN A 120 -21.37 10.27 -11.30
C ASN A 120 -22.72 10.56 -11.97
N MET A 121 -23.83 10.14 -11.36
CA MET A 121 -25.19 10.39 -11.84
C MET A 121 -25.83 11.56 -11.09
N GLU A 122 -25.79 11.54 -9.75
CA GLU A 122 -26.40 12.57 -8.92
C GLU A 122 -25.56 12.84 -7.67
N VAL A 123 -25.49 14.10 -7.25
CA VAL A 123 -24.90 14.47 -5.97
C VAL A 123 -25.97 14.36 -4.89
N SER A 124 -25.72 13.54 -3.87
CA SER A 124 -26.63 13.41 -2.74
C SER A 124 -26.24 14.35 -1.59
N LEU A 125 -27.23 14.87 -0.87
CA LEU A 125 -26.99 15.66 0.33
C LEU A 125 -26.17 14.89 1.37
N LEU A 126 -26.37 13.57 1.46
CA LEU A 126 -25.58 12.67 2.30
C LEU A 126 -24.10 12.69 1.92
N SER A 127 -23.77 12.57 0.63
CA SER A 127 -22.38 12.57 0.17
C SER A 127 -21.66 13.88 0.44
N ILE A 128 -22.34 15.02 0.29
CA ILE A 128 -21.78 16.35 0.61
C ILE A 128 -21.48 16.44 2.10
N PHE A 129 -22.44 16.10 2.96
CA PHE A 129 -22.23 16.16 4.40
C PHE A 129 -21.15 15.19 4.88
N CYS A 130 -21.08 13.95 4.36
CA CYS A 130 -19.97 13.04 4.68
C CYS A 130 -18.60 13.67 4.34
N GLY A 131 -18.54 14.46 3.28
CA GLY A 131 -17.37 15.26 2.92
C GLY A 131 -17.08 16.36 3.92
N LEU A 132 -18.03 17.26 4.12
CA LEU A 132 -17.86 18.44 4.97
C LEU A 132 -17.56 18.11 6.43
N TYR A 133 -18.24 17.11 7.01
CA TYR A 133 -17.95 16.66 8.38
C TYR A 133 -16.61 15.93 8.52
N GLY A 134 -15.96 15.58 7.41
CA GLY A 134 -14.60 15.08 7.41
C GLY A 134 -13.52 16.16 7.35
N ILE A 135 -13.90 17.42 7.14
CA ILE A 135 -12.97 18.55 7.19
C ILE A 135 -12.73 18.92 8.65
N THR A 136 -11.46 18.93 9.05
CA THR A 136 -11.02 19.23 10.41
C THR A 136 -11.21 20.69 10.76
N ASP A 137 -10.82 21.61 9.85
CA ASP A 137 -11.00 23.05 10.03
C ASP A 137 -12.49 23.41 10.13
N GLU A 138 -12.87 23.99 11.27
CA GLU A 138 -14.27 24.31 11.57
C GLU A 138 -14.81 25.46 10.74
N SER A 139 -13.94 26.43 10.38
CA SER A 139 -14.31 27.59 9.57
C SER A 139 -14.63 27.14 8.14
N ILE A 140 -13.74 26.34 7.55
CA ILE A 140 -13.93 25.78 6.19
C ILE A 140 -15.19 24.91 6.15
N ARG A 141 -15.38 24.08 7.18
CA ARG A 141 -16.58 23.24 7.31
C ARG A 141 -17.86 24.06 7.41
N ALA A 142 -17.89 25.09 8.26
CA ALA A 142 -19.06 25.95 8.43
C ALA A 142 -19.39 26.71 7.14
N GLU A 143 -18.37 27.22 6.44
CA GLU A 143 -18.53 27.85 5.13
C GLU A 143 -19.13 26.87 4.11
N GLY A 144 -18.57 25.66 4.00
CA GLY A 144 -19.08 24.64 3.09
C GLY A 144 -20.54 24.26 3.36
N ILE A 145 -20.95 24.17 4.63
CA ILE A 145 -22.35 23.94 5.01
C ILE A 145 -23.23 25.13 4.59
N GLY A 146 -22.75 26.36 4.78
CA GLY A 146 -23.44 27.58 4.33
C GLY A 146 -23.61 27.64 2.81
N ASN A 147 -22.63 27.13 2.06
CA ASN A 147 -22.61 27.14 0.61
C ASN A 147 -23.65 26.20 -0.02
N ILE A 148 -24.05 25.12 0.67
CA ILE A 148 -25.01 24.14 0.14
C ILE A 148 -26.31 24.83 -0.29
N CYS A 149 -26.99 25.51 0.63
CA CYS A 149 -28.26 26.16 0.32
C CYS A 149 -28.11 27.45 -0.49
N LYS A 150 -26.93 28.08 -0.43
CA LYS A 150 -26.70 29.39 -1.04
C LYS A 150 -26.38 29.32 -2.53
N PHE A 151 -25.63 28.30 -2.95
CA PHE A 151 -25.05 28.24 -4.29
C PHE A 151 -25.47 27.01 -5.11
N ASN A 152 -26.29 26.11 -4.54
CA ASN A 152 -26.71 24.88 -5.21
C ASN A 152 -28.23 24.79 -5.32
N LYS A 153 -28.69 23.94 -6.24
CA LYS A 153 -30.11 23.71 -6.46
C LYS A 153 -30.54 22.45 -5.71
N LEU A 154 -31.33 22.62 -4.65
CA LEU A 154 -31.88 21.53 -3.87
C LEU A 154 -33.26 21.14 -4.42
N SER A 155 -33.53 19.85 -4.56
CA SER A 155 -34.90 19.39 -4.81
C SER A 155 -35.80 19.68 -3.60
N ALA A 156 -37.11 19.85 -3.83
CA ALA A 156 -38.07 20.20 -2.77
C ALA A 156 -38.08 19.21 -1.59
N ASN A 157 -37.75 17.94 -1.82
CA ASN A 157 -37.63 16.94 -0.76
C ASN A 157 -36.33 17.08 0.04
N VAL A 158 -35.24 17.54 -0.60
CA VAL A 158 -33.96 17.80 0.06
C VAL A 158 -34.08 19.02 0.97
N ASP A 159 -34.72 20.08 0.48
CA ASP A 159 -34.95 21.32 1.23
C ASP A 159 -35.73 21.05 2.54
N LYS A 160 -36.80 20.24 2.46
CA LYS A 160 -37.59 19.81 3.63
C LYS A 160 -36.80 18.97 4.64
N ASN A 161 -35.86 18.15 4.16
CA ASN A 161 -35.09 17.22 4.98
C ASN A 161 -33.71 17.78 5.40
N TYR A 162 -33.37 19.00 5.00
CA TYR A 162 -32.05 19.57 5.19
C TYR A 162 -31.64 19.63 6.67
N GLY A 163 -32.54 20.07 7.56
CA GLY A 163 -32.28 20.15 9.00
C GLY A 163 -31.95 18.80 9.63
N GLN A 164 -32.73 17.76 9.30
CA GLN A 164 -32.47 16.39 9.78
C GLN A 164 -31.19 15.81 9.19
N ALA A 165 -30.93 16.10 7.91
CA ALA A 165 -29.67 15.72 7.30
C ALA A 165 -28.51 16.46 7.96
N SER A 166 -28.59 17.73 8.29
CA SER A 166 -27.49 18.44 8.96
C SER A 166 -27.16 17.86 10.34
N SER A 167 -28.12 17.29 11.06
CA SER A 167 -27.98 16.91 12.47
C SER A 167 -27.57 15.44 12.75
N ASN A 168 -27.04 14.69 11.77
CA ASN A 168 -26.84 13.24 11.94
C ASN A 168 -25.42 12.84 12.38
N ASP A 169 -25.30 12.40 13.64
CA ASP A 169 -24.11 11.83 14.30
C ASP A 169 -23.67 10.44 13.77
N GLN A 170 -24.33 9.90 12.74
CA GLN A 170 -24.05 8.56 12.18
C GLN A 170 -23.18 8.55 10.92
N ARG A 171 -22.60 9.69 10.54
CA ARG A 171 -21.81 9.75 9.30
C ARG A 171 -20.40 9.25 9.56
N LYS A 172 -19.95 8.30 8.75
CA LYS A 172 -18.52 8.02 8.61
C LYS A 172 -17.92 9.18 7.81
N PRO A 173 -17.21 10.13 8.45
CA PRO A 173 -16.67 11.28 7.75
C PRO A 173 -15.65 10.81 6.71
N ASN A 174 -15.72 11.38 5.51
CA ASN A 174 -14.76 11.14 4.45
C ASN A 174 -14.63 12.41 3.59
N PRO A 175 -13.70 13.31 3.92
CA PRO A 175 -13.57 14.59 3.20
C PRO A 175 -13.26 14.40 1.72
N TRP A 176 -12.62 13.29 1.36
CA TRP A 176 -12.19 13.02 -0.01
C TRP A 176 -13.33 12.76 -1.00
N ILE A 177 -14.54 12.50 -0.52
CA ILE A 177 -15.72 12.39 -1.39
C ILE A 177 -15.98 13.69 -2.15
N LEU A 178 -15.59 14.84 -1.61
CA LEU A 178 -15.73 16.16 -2.26
C LEU A 178 -14.92 16.22 -3.55
N THR A 179 -13.70 15.67 -3.56
CA THR A 179 -12.88 15.60 -4.78
C THR A 179 -13.53 14.73 -5.86
N LYS A 180 -14.23 13.65 -5.48
CA LYS A 180 -14.98 12.80 -6.40
C LYS A 180 -16.19 13.51 -6.98
N ILE A 181 -16.92 14.28 -6.16
CA ILE A 181 -18.03 15.11 -6.62
C ILE A 181 -17.54 16.08 -7.69
N LEU A 182 -16.46 16.82 -7.41
CA LEU A 182 -15.88 17.76 -8.38
C LEU A 182 -15.36 17.06 -9.64
N ARG A 183 -14.74 15.89 -9.52
CA ARG A 183 -14.29 15.11 -10.69
C ARG A 183 -15.41 14.81 -11.68
N TYR A 184 -16.62 14.52 -11.19
CA TYR A 184 -17.75 14.15 -12.05
C TYR A 184 -18.59 15.34 -12.48
N HIS A 185 -18.76 16.33 -11.60
CA HIS A 185 -19.71 17.44 -11.82
C HIS A 185 -19.04 18.76 -12.18
N ASN A 186 -17.72 18.86 -12.03
CA ASN A 186 -16.93 20.01 -12.47
C ASN A 186 -15.53 19.57 -12.93
N LYS A 187 -15.52 18.83 -14.06
CA LYS A 187 -14.31 18.17 -14.57
C LYS A 187 -13.17 19.15 -14.86
N ASP A 188 -13.47 20.31 -15.42
CA ASP A 188 -12.44 21.29 -15.79
C ASP A 188 -11.75 21.85 -14.55
N TYR A 189 -12.51 22.23 -13.52
CA TYR A 189 -11.95 22.67 -12.24
C TYR A 189 -11.18 21.54 -11.56
N TYR A 190 -11.68 20.30 -11.63
CA TYR A 190 -10.97 19.16 -11.07
C TYR A 190 -9.59 18.97 -11.72
N GLU A 191 -9.50 19.01 -13.05
CA GLU A 191 -8.22 18.83 -13.76
C GLU A 191 -7.26 20.01 -13.56
N GLN A 192 -7.77 21.24 -13.48
CA GLN A 192 -6.94 22.45 -13.38
C GLN A 192 -6.50 22.78 -11.95
N ILE A 193 -7.34 22.53 -10.94
CA ILE A 193 -7.10 22.97 -9.56
C ILE A 193 -6.96 21.78 -8.61
N ILE A 194 -7.96 20.91 -8.55
CA ILE A 194 -7.98 19.81 -7.56
C ILE A 194 -6.86 18.81 -7.82
N LYS A 195 -6.65 18.38 -9.07
CA LYS A 195 -5.65 17.37 -9.42
C LYS A 195 -4.22 17.82 -9.14
N PRO A 196 -3.80 19.06 -9.47
CA PRO A 196 -2.51 19.59 -9.02
C PRO A 196 -2.36 19.64 -7.49
N LEU A 197 -3.40 20.02 -6.76
CA LEU A 197 -3.38 20.02 -5.29
C LEU A 197 -3.25 18.62 -4.70
N LEU A 198 -3.94 17.62 -5.28
CA LEU A 198 -3.79 16.21 -4.92
C LEU A 198 -2.35 15.72 -5.14
N LYS A 199 -1.75 16.09 -6.28
CA LYS A 199 -0.34 15.78 -6.57
C LYS A 199 0.60 16.44 -5.56
N LYS A 200 0.42 17.72 -5.27
CA LYS A 200 1.21 18.46 -4.28
C LYS A 200 1.13 17.82 -2.90
N ASN A 201 -0.08 17.44 -2.47
CA ASN A 201 -0.32 16.79 -1.18
C ASN A 201 0.37 15.43 -1.10
N PHE A 202 0.26 14.62 -2.16
CA PHE A 202 0.95 13.33 -2.24
C PHE A 202 2.48 13.49 -2.13
N GLU A 203 3.07 14.44 -2.86
CA GLU A 203 4.51 14.70 -2.80
C GLU A 203 4.95 15.25 -1.43
N ALA A 204 4.13 16.09 -0.78
CA ALA A 204 4.38 16.58 0.57
C ALA A 204 4.35 15.43 1.58
N LYS A 205 3.34 14.57 1.54
CA LYS A 205 3.22 13.37 2.38
C LYS A 205 4.36 12.40 2.15
N LYS A 206 4.77 12.19 0.91
CA LYS A 206 5.93 11.37 0.59
C LYS A 206 7.19 11.93 1.25
N LYS A 207 7.38 13.26 1.25
CA LYS A 207 8.49 13.92 1.94
C LYS A 207 8.35 13.86 3.46
N GLU A 208 7.15 14.01 4.01
CA GLU A 208 6.89 13.88 5.45
C GLU A 208 7.13 12.45 5.94
N ILE A 209 6.63 11.45 5.21
CA ILE A 209 6.92 10.04 5.43
C ILE A 209 8.43 9.82 5.30
N GLN A 210 9.10 10.40 4.30
CA GLN A 210 10.56 10.31 4.19
C GLN A 210 11.27 10.94 5.39
N ILE A 211 10.81 12.09 5.89
CA ILE A 211 11.38 12.77 7.07
C ILE A 211 11.12 11.95 8.33
N LEU A 212 9.90 11.46 8.52
CA LEU A 212 9.50 10.61 9.63
C LEU A 212 10.27 9.29 9.59
N ILE A 213 10.42 8.67 8.42
CA ILE A 213 11.28 7.50 8.19
C ILE A 213 12.72 7.85 8.55
N ASN A 214 13.27 8.98 8.11
CA ASN A 214 14.64 9.39 8.46
C ASN A 214 14.81 9.71 9.97
N GLN A 215 13.73 10.04 10.68
CA GLN A 215 13.71 10.33 12.11
C GLN A 215 13.41 9.09 12.98
N THR A 216 12.63 8.13 12.46
CA THR A 216 12.08 6.96 13.18
C THR A 216 12.82 5.67 12.83
N LEU A 217 13.34 5.56 11.60
CA LEU A 217 14.60 4.85 11.42
C LEU A 217 15.58 5.65 12.25
N ILE A 218 15.82 5.20 13.48
CA ILE A 218 17.18 5.22 13.98
C ILE A 218 17.94 4.62 12.79
N PRO A 219 18.76 5.38 12.05
CA PRO A 219 19.77 4.70 11.27
C PRO A 219 20.37 3.75 12.30
N ASN A 220 20.72 2.51 11.95
CA ASN A 220 21.87 1.98 12.65
C ASN A 220 22.98 3.00 12.36
N LYS A 221 23.06 4.05 13.20
CA LYS A 221 24.09 5.05 13.22
C LYS A 221 25.18 4.17 13.76
N ILE A 222 25.89 3.57 12.82
CA ILE A 222 27.24 3.13 13.05
C ILE A 222 27.87 4.32 13.76
N ASP A 223 28.02 4.19 15.07
CA ASP A 223 28.58 5.25 15.87
C ASP A 223 30.05 5.32 15.48
N LEU A 224 30.45 6.40 14.80
CA LEU A 224 31.83 6.60 14.40
C LEU A 224 32.72 6.97 15.60
N GLN A 225 32.13 7.30 16.76
CA GLN A 225 32.86 7.47 18.02
C GLN A 225 33.13 6.12 18.72
N ASP A 226 32.33 5.10 18.43
CA ASP A 226 32.61 3.74 18.88
C ASP A 226 33.87 3.22 18.15
N GLY A 227 34.86 2.73 18.89
CA GLY A 227 36.12 2.24 18.31
C GLY A 227 36.00 0.88 17.63
N PHE A 228 34.88 0.16 17.82
CA PHE A 228 34.72 -1.21 17.37
C PHE A 228 34.69 -1.33 15.83
N THR A 229 35.51 -2.24 15.29
CA THR A 229 35.72 -2.50 13.86
C THR A 229 35.55 -3.98 13.52
N LEU A 230 35.62 -4.31 12.22
CA LEU A 230 35.63 -5.71 11.76
C LEU A 230 36.83 -6.50 12.28
N LEU A 231 37.96 -5.83 12.57
CA LEU A 231 39.15 -6.49 13.12
C LEU A 231 38.90 -6.96 14.55
N ASP A 232 38.29 -6.12 15.38
CA ASP A 232 37.91 -6.48 16.76
C ASP A 232 36.97 -7.69 16.76
N MET A 233 36.01 -7.69 15.83
CA MET A 233 35.09 -8.83 15.66
C MET A 233 35.83 -10.13 15.31
N GLN A 234 36.88 -10.06 14.47
CA GLN A 234 37.73 -11.19 14.11
C GLN A 234 38.54 -11.71 15.30
N GLU A 235 39.12 -10.81 16.09
CA GLU A 235 39.88 -11.18 17.29
C GLU A 235 38.98 -11.88 18.32
N LYS A 236 37.81 -11.29 18.61
CA LYS A 236 36.81 -11.91 19.50
C LYS A 236 36.36 -13.29 19.01
N ALA A 237 36.20 -13.46 17.70
CA ALA A 237 35.82 -14.74 17.11
C ALA A 237 36.93 -15.79 17.27
N ALA A 238 38.19 -15.39 17.04
CA ALA A 238 39.36 -16.25 17.19
C ALA A 238 39.56 -16.67 18.65
N ASN A 239 39.32 -15.77 19.60
CA ASN A 239 39.41 -16.02 21.03
C ASN A 239 38.22 -16.83 21.59
N GLY A 240 37.20 -17.10 20.78
CA GLY A 240 36.01 -17.84 21.20
C GLY A 240 35.15 -17.08 22.22
N GLU A 241 35.12 -15.75 22.14
CA GLU A 241 34.46 -14.89 23.12
C GLU A 241 32.94 -14.81 22.95
N TYR A 242 32.40 -15.24 21.81
CA TYR A 242 30.96 -15.27 21.60
C TYR A 242 30.31 -16.46 22.30
N GLU A 243 29.21 -16.21 22.99
CA GLU A 243 28.43 -17.25 23.65
C GLU A 243 27.32 -17.79 22.74
N ASN A 244 26.80 -16.95 21.83
CA ASN A 244 25.69 -17.27 20.94
C ASN A 244 25.70 -16.42 19.65
N GLU A 245 24.84 -16.80 18.70
CA GLU A 245 24.72 -16.11 17.41
C GLU A 245 24.15 -14.69 17.55
N GLU A 246 23.34 -14.42 18.58
CA GLU A 246 22.74 -13.10 18.84
C GLU A 246 23.79 -12.02 19.13
N GLN A 247 24.85 -12.33 19.87
CA GLN A 247 25.96 -11.40 20.13
C GLN A 247 26.68 -11.00 18.83
N ILE A 248 26.85 -11.96 17.92
CA ILE A 248 27.47 -11.76 16.62
C ILE A 248 26.58 -10.87 15.74
N VAL A 249 25.25 -11.10 15.77
CA VAL A 249 24.27 -10.27 15.08
C VAL A 249 24.32 -8.82 15.57
N MET A 250 24.36 -8.60 16.89
CA MET A 250 24.41 -7.27 17.50
C MET A 250 25.69 -6.50 17.10
N GLU A 251 26.82 -7.19 17.00
CA GLU A 251 28.08 -6.57 16.56
C GLU A 251 28.11 -6.29 15.06
N LEU A 252 27.53 -7.17 14.23
CA LEU A 252 27.36 -6.90 12.80
C LEU A 252 26.46 -5.68 12.56
N THR A 253 25.41 -5.47 13.37
CA THR A 253 24.57 -4.27 13.27
C THR A 253 25.28 -2.97 13.69
N ARG A 254 26.39 -3.06 14.45
CA ARG A 254 27.26 -1.90 14.76
C ARG A 254 28.21 -1.56 13.61
N LEU A 255 28.46 -2.49 12.70
CA LEU A 255 29.48 -2.39 11.66
C LEU A 255 28.93 -2.24 10.25
N LEU A 256 27.72 -2.74 9.98
CA LEU A 256 27.15 -2.85 8.64
C LEU A 256 25.80 -2.13 8.54
N VAL A 257 25.66 -1.34 7.47
CA VAL A 257 24.39 -0.76 7.04
C VAL A 257 24.14 -1.14 5.59
N TYR A 258 22.91 -1.52 5.28
CA TYR A 258 22.46 -1.86 3.93
C TYR A 258 21.79 -0.67 3.25
N TYR A 259 22.05 -0.50 1.96
CA TYR A 259 21.37 0.44 1.07
C TYR A 259 20.93 -0.29 -0.20
N GLU A 260 19.70 -0.08 -0.61
CA GLU A 260 19.21 -0.58 -1.90
C GLU A 260 19.86 0.25 -3.02
N GLY A 261 20.70 -0.40 -3.82
CA GLY A 261 21.27 0.21 -5.03
C GLY A 261 20.39 -0.08 -6.24
N GLU A 262 20.46 0.79 -7.26
CA GLU A 262 19.62 0.66 -8.47
C GLU A 262 19.87 -0.64 -9.27
N THR A 263 21.09 -1.19 -9.18
CA THR A 263 21.51 -2.36 -9.96
C THR A 263 22.03 -3.51 -9.11
N GLU A 264 22.61 -3.22 -7.94
CA GLU A 264 23.18 -4.19 -7.01
C GLU A 264 23.05 -3.71 -5.57
N ASP A 265 22.99 -4.66 -4.63
CA ASP A 265 22.95 -4.40 -3.19
C ASP A 265 24.27 -3.77 -2.70
N ILE A 266 24.17 -2.57 -2.11
CA ILE A 266 25.31 -1.81 -1.58
C ILE A 266 25.28 -1.84 -0.05
N TYR A 267 26.43 -2.11 0.56
CA TYR A 267 26.62 -2.07 2.00
C TYR A 267 27.62 -0.98 2.36
N ALA A 268 27.38 -0.22 3.43
CA ALA A 268 28.44 0.52 4.10
C ALA A 268 28.99 -0.30 5.25
N ILE A 269 30.32 -0.44 5.29
CA ILE A 269 31.03 -1.08 6.40
C ILE A 269 31.87 -0.03 7.13
N LYS A 270 31.78 -0.04 8.45
CA LYS A 270 32.65 0.76 9.31
C LYS A 270 34.09 0.24 9.25
N GLY A 271 35.04 1.15 9.10
CA GLY A 271 36.45 0.83 9.22
C GLY A 271 37.27 2.04 9.64
N TYR A 272 38.42 1.78 10.25
CA TYR A 272 39.36 2.81 10.64
C TYR A 272 40.18 3.27 9.43
N ASP A 273 40.28 4.58 9.23
CA ASP A 273 41.15 5.21 8.23
C ASP A 273 42.41 5.74 8.91
N SER A 274 43.56 5.11 8.63
CA SER A 274 44.86 5.47 9.21
C SER A 274 45.40 6.81 8.71
N ILE A 275 44.89 7.35 7.60
CA ILE A 275 45.31 8.64 7.06
C ILE A 275 44.63 9.78 7.84
N CYS A 276 43.35 9.60 8.14
CA CYS A 276 42.55 10.59 8.85
C CYS A 276 42.56 10.39 10.38
N ASP A 277 43.09 9.27 10.88
CA ASP A 277 43.03 8.83 12.28
C ASP A 277 41.59 8.81 12.84
N THR A 278 40.65 8.36 12.00
CA THR A 278 39.21 8.39 12.32
C THR A 278 38.49 7.17 11.76
N GLN A 279 37.37 6.80 12.38
CA GLN A 279 36.45 5.80 11.83
C GLN A 279 35.64 6.40 10.68
N VAL A 280 35.57 5.70 9.55
CA VAL A 280 34.84 6.10 8.35
C VAL A 280 33.96 4.95 7.83
N LEU A 281 33.04 5.27 6.93
CA LEU A 281 32.20 4.29 6.25
C LEU A 281 32.74 4.02 4.85
N TYR A 282 32.96 2.75 4.54
CA TYR A 282 33.34 2.29 3.20
C TYR A 282 32.16 1.64 2.50
N HIS A 283 31.78 2.15 1.33
CA HIS A 283 30.75 1.54 0.50
C HIS A 283 31.32 0.36 -0.29
N LYS A 284 30.66 -0.80 -0.21
CA LYS A 284 31.08 -2.05 -0.82
C LYS A 284 29.89 -2.82 -1.36
N LEU A 285 30.08 -3.48 -2.51
CA LEU A 285 29.10 -4.40 -3.06
C LEU A 285 28.95 -5.64 -2.17
N GLU A 286 27.75 -6.24 -2.19
CA GLU A 286 27.39 -7.45 -1.44
C GLU A 286 28.48 -8.54 -1.52
N GLY A 287 28.94 -8.86 -2.73
CA GLY A 287 29.95 -9.89 -2.94
C GLY A 287 31.27 -9.62 -2.21
N THR A 288 31.63 -8.35 -2.03
CA THR A 288 32.83 -7.96 -1.28
C THR A 288 32.63 -8.12 0.22
N VAL A 289 31.48 -7.71 0.74
CA VAL A 289 31.13 -7.91 2.16
C VAL A 289 31.09 -9.39 2.52
N TYR A 290 30.49 -10.22 1.68
CA TYR A 290 30.48 -11.67 1.89
C TYR A 290 31.87 -12.28 1.94
N LYS A 291 32.78 -11.87 1.06
CA LYS A 291 34.18 -12.32 1.10
C LYS A 291 34.90 -11.89 2.37
N GLN A 292 34.56 -10.74 2.95
CA GLN A 292 35.14 -10.29 4.21
C GLN A 292 34.58 -11.08 5.40
N LEU A 293 33.27 -11.28 5.47
CA LEU A 293 32.61 -12.05 6.53
C LEU A 293 32.93 -13.56 6.48
N GLU A 294 33.25 -14.08 5.30
CA GLU A 294 33.67 -15.47 5.12
C GLU A 294 35.02 -15.79 5.79
N LYS A 295 35.87 -14.78 5.98
CA LYS A 295 37.16 -14.93 6.67
C LYS A 295 37.02 -15.00 8.19
N ILE A 296 35.86 -14.66 8.75
CA ILE A 296 35.62 -14.62 10.18
C ILE A 296 35.06 -15.97 10.63
N ASN A 297 35.95 -16.82 11.13
CA ASN A 297 35.58 -18.13 11.68
C ASN A 297 35.01 -17.98 13.08
N ILE A 298 33.80 -18.50 13.32
CA ILE A 298 33.10 -18.37 14.59
C ILE A 298 33.32 -19.59 15.46
N ASN A 299 33.94 -19.38 16.63
CA ASN A 299 34.05 -20.36 17.70
C ASN A 299 33.21 -19.88 18.89
N PHE A 300 32.26 -20.69 19.36
CA PHE A 300 31.49 -20.36 20.56
C PHE A 300 32.21 -20.82 21.82
N LYS A 301 32.15 -19.99 22.86
CA LYS A 301 32.61 -20.32 24.21
C LYS A 301 31.86 -21.57 24.68
N ASN A 302 32.61 -22.61 25.07
CA ASN A 302 32.12 -23.90 25.60
C ASN A 302 31.72 -25.02 24.61
N LYS A 303 32.17 -25.01 23.34
CA LYS A 303 32.23 -26.29 22.60
C LYS A 303 33.34 -27.16 23.20
N LYS A 304 32.96 -28.10 24.08
CA LYS A 304 33.82 -29.21 24.48
C LYS A 304 34.36 -29.88 23.22
N THR A 305 35.68 -29.92 23.07
CA THR A 305 36.38 -30.86 22.19
C THR A 305 36.21 -32.26 22.76
N ASP A 306 35.03 -32.84 22.62
CA ASP A 306 34.78 -34.25 22.86
C ASP A 306 33.75 -34.70 21.82
N GLU A 307 34.22 -35.23 20.69
CA GLU A 307 33.85 -36.58 20.23
C GLU A 307 34.37 -36.82 18.80
N LYS A 308 35.25 -37.82 18.76
CA LYS A 308 35.67 -38.71 17.68
C LYS A 308 35.08 -38.46 16.29
N ILE A 309 36.04 -38.31 15.37
CA ILE A 309 35.99 -38.61 13.95
C ILE A 309 35.10 -39.84 13.69
N ASP A 310 34.01 -39.62 12.97
CA ASP A 310 33.41 -40.64 12.11
C ASP A 310 33.09 -40.01 10.75
N ASP A 311 33.30 -40.80 9.71
CA ASP A 311 33.68 -40.38 8.38
C ASP A 311 32.61 -39.60 7.58
N LYS A 312 33.10 -38.66 6.75
CA LYS A 312 32.47 -38.09 5.54
C LYS A 312 31.18 -37.28 5.71
N LYS A 313 31.32 -36.10 6.30
CA LYS A 313 30.76 -34.84 5.76
C LYS A 313 31.69 -33.74 6.24
N GLU A 314 32.35 -33.02 5.33
CA GLU A 314 33.05 -31.78 5.66
C GLU A 314 32.06 -30.88 6.40
N SER A 315 32.18 -30.80 7.72
CA SER A 315 31.37 -29.87 8.51
C SER A 315 31.91 -28.49 8.18
N LYS A 316 31.27 -27.83 7.20
CA LYS A 316 31.64 -26.47 6.79
C LYS A 316 31.74 -25.60 8.05
N GLN A 317 32.93 -25.05 8.27
CA GLN A 317 33.23 -24.18 9.40
C GLN A 317 32.22 -23.03 9.45
N LEU A 318 31.61 -22.79 10.62
CA LEU A 318 30.66 -21.69 10.80
C LEU A 318 31.42 -20.37 10.70
N THR A 319 30.93 -19.46 9.88
CA THR A 319 31.54 -18.13 9.68
C THR A 319 30.53 -17.03 9.89
N ALA A 320 31.00 -15.79 10.10
CA ALA A 320 30.12 -14.63 10.21
C ALA A 320 29.21 -14.49 8.99
N LYS A 321 29.67 -14.88 7.78
CA LYS A 321 28.84 -14.93 6.56
C LYS A 321 27.63 -15.85 6.71
N HIS A 322 27.79 -17.02 7.34
CA HIS A 322 26.69 -17.96 7.54
C HIS A 322 25.62 -17.37 8.48
N ILE A 323 26.06 -16.75 9.58
CA ILE A 323 25.17 -16.09 10.54
C ILE A 323 24.50 -14.88 9.88
N PHE A 324 25.27 -14.05 9.17
CA PHE A 324 24.76 -12.91 8.43
C PHE A 324 23.68 -13.33 7.41
N LYS A 325 23.89 -14.41 6.65
CA LYS A 325 22.87 -14.94 5.73
C LYS A 325 21.64 -15.48 6.45
N LYS A 326 21.82 -16.21 7.56
CA LYS A 326 20.73 -16.77 8.38
C LYS A 326 19.84 -15.68 8.98
N TYR A 327 20.46 -14.60 9.45
CA TYR A 327 19.79 -13.44 10.03
C TYR A 327 19.67 -12.27 9.06
N SER A 328 19.92 -12.49 7.77
CA SER A 328 19.79 -11.47 6.73
C SER A 328 18.41 -10.87 6.79
N PHE A 329 17.37 -11.70 6.96
CA PHE A 329 16.00 -11.27 7.18
C PHE A 329 15.76 -10.34 8.41
N LYS A 330 16.58 -10.46 9.47
CA LYS A 330 16.51 -9.60 10.67
C LYS A 330 17.40 -8.36 10.57
N MET A 331 18.43 -8.40 9.74
CA MET A 331 19.27 -7.25 9.37
C MET A 331 18.75 -6.54 8.10
N ASP A 332 17.83 -7.19 7.41
CA ASP A 332 17.14 -6.75 6.22
C ASP A 332 16.14 -5.70 6.65
N ILE A 333 16.40 -4.50 6.16
CA ILE A 333 15.45 -3.40 6.17
C ILE A 333 14.18 -3.78 5.36
N ARG A 334 14.18 -4.92 4.63
CA ARG A 334 13.09 -5.47 3.79
C ARG A 334 11.82 -5.91 4.53
N LYS A 335 11.70 -5.79 5.87
CA LYS A 335 10.41 -5.95 6.57
C LYS A 335 9.81 -4.66 7.12
N LEU A 336 10.18 -3.53 6.56
CA LEU A 336 9.33 -2.35 6.50
C LEU A 336 8.95 -2.11 5.03
N PRO A 337 7.69 -1.72 4.73
CA PRO A 337 7.19 -1.65 3.35
C PRO A 337 8.10 -0.80 2.47
N ILE A 338 8.58 -1.44 1.40
CA ILE A 338 9.71 -1.02 0.58
C ILE A 338 9.39 0.25 -0.23
N PHE A 339 10.40 1.09 -0.27
CA PHE A 339 10.64 2.17 -1.21
C PHE A 339 10.40 1.73 -2.66
N ASN A 340 9.50 2.43 -3.35
CA ASN A 340 9.61 2.58 -4.80
C ASN A 340 10.05 4.03 -5.06
N GLN A 341 11.36 4.24 -5.22
CA GLN A 341 11.87 5.47 -5.81
C GLN A 341 12.91 5.15 -6.87
N LYS A 342 12.47 5.25 -8.13
CA LYS A 342 13.32 5.61 -9.26
C LYS A 342 14.14 6.82 -8.87
N ILE A 343 15.43 6.62 -8.69
CA ILE A 343 16.42 7.67 -8.87
C ILE A 343 16.64 7.72 -10.39
N MET A 344 16.38 8.89 -10.98
CA MET A 344 16.70 9.20 -12.36
C MET A 344 17.81 10.24 -12.23
N ILE A 345 19.01 9.90 -12.71
CA ILE A 345 20.11 10.85 -12.94
C ILE A 345 19.66 11.88 -13.98
#